data_AF-A0A964LB95-F1
#
_entry.id   AF-A0A964LB95-F1
#
_cell.length_a   1.000
_cell.length_b   1.000
_cell.length_c   1.000
_cell.angle_alpha   90.00
_cell.angle_beta   90.00
_cell.angle_gamma   90.00
#
_symmetry.space_group_name_H-M   'P 1'
#
loop_
_entity.id
_entity.type
_entity.pdbx_description
1 polymer ?
#
loop_
_entity_poly.entity_id
_entity_poly.type
_entity_poly.pdbx_seq_one_letter_code
_entity_poly.pdbx_strand_id
1 'polypeptide(L)'
;MLTAAAIASQPRTSVFLTAGWHNLAMLNFVIDPEVLLPYVPVGTELDLWQGRTYVSVVGFQFVNMKMLGIPVALHRHFEEVNLRFYVIRQTPDGLRRGVVFLREITTKWLVSLVARWFYNENYVTMPMRHRIESGLAEYEWWHGSRWNGLSLRVD
;
A
#
# COMPACT_ATOMS: atom_id res chain seq x y z
N MET A 1 -23.31 12.64 -44.62
CA MET A 1 -23.73 12.98 -43.25
C MET A 1 -22.99 12.05 -42.29
N LEU A 2 -21.93 12.55 -41.64
CA LEU A 2 -21.17 11.82 -40.62
C LEU A 2 -21.64 12.32 -39.25
N THR A 3 -22.28 11.43 -38.49
CA THR A 3 -22.77 11.71 -37.13
C THR A 3 -21.58 11.65 -36.19
N ALA A 4 -21.18 12.78 -35.61
CA ALA A 4 -20.23 12.81 -34.52
C ALA A 4 -20.90 12.21 -33.27
N ALA A 5 -20.38 11.09 -32.78
CA ALA A 5 -20.77 10.55 -31.48
C ALA A 5 -20.28 11.51 -30.39
N ALA A 6 -21.22 12.07 -29.63
CA ALA A 6 -20.89 12.87 -28.45
C ALA A 6 -20.15 12.00 -27.44
N ILE A 7 -18.93 12.41 -27.09
CA ILE A 7 -18.18 11.83 -25.96
C ILE A 7 -18.95 12.26 -24.71
N ALA A 8 -19.70 11.34 -24.10
CA ALA A 8 -20.33 11.57 -22.82
C ALA A 8 -19.26 11.96 -21.80
N SER A 9 -19.42 13.13 -21.16
CA SER A 9 -18.56 13.56 -20.07
C SER A 9 -18.65 12.54 -18.94
N GLN A 10 -17.52 11.94 -18.57
CA GLN A 10 -17.49 11.06 -17.40
C GLN A 10 -17.90 11.86 -16.16
N PRO A 11 -18.76 11.31 -15.28
CA PRO A 11 -19.13 11.97 -14.04
C PRO A 11 -17.86 12.26 -13.24
N ARG A 12 -17.69 13.49 -12.77
CA ARG A 12 -16.60 13.83 -11.84
C ARG A 12 -16.85 13.07 -10.55
N THR A 13 -16.25 11.90 -10.40
CA THR A 13 -16.18 11.21 -9.12
C THR A 13 -15.43 12.12 -8.15
N SER A 14 -16.08 12.52 -7.06
CA SER A 14 -15.38 13.24 -5.99
C SER A 14 -14.26 12.35 -5.48
N VAL A 15 -13.03 12.86 -5.48
CA VAL A 15 -11.88 12.10 -4.99
C VAL A 15 -12.07 11.90 -3.49
N PHE A 16 -12.22 10.64 -3.07
CA PHE A 16 -12.47 10.30 -1.67
C PHE A 16 -11.27 10.62 -0.78
N LEU A 17 -10.06 10.25 -1.20
CA LEU A 17 -8.83 10.43 -0.42
C LEU A 17 -7.71 10.98 -1.31
N THR A 18 -7.00 11.98 -0.81
CA THR A 18 -5.76 12.50 -1.43
C THR A 18 -4.66 12.57 -0.38
N ALA A 19 -3.45 12.15 -0.75
CA ALA A 19 -2.25 12.27 0.07
C ALA A 19 -1.00 12.18 -0.80
N GLY A 20 0.12 12.73 -0.32
CA GLY A 20 1.44 12.52 -0.89
C GLY A 20 2.16 11.38 -0.17
N TRP A 21 2.99 10.63 -0.91
CA TRP A 21 3.88 9.62 -0.36
C TRP A 21 5.32 10.10 -0.45
N HIS A 22 5.98 10.22 0.70
CA HIS A 22 7.33 10.75 0.81
C HIS A 22 8.27 9.69 1.41
N ASN A 23 9.57 9.81 1.10
CA ASN A 23 10.65 9.03 1.70
C ASN A 23 10.45 7.50 1.59
N LEU A 24 10.06 7.04 0.40
CA LEU A 24 9.74 5.63 0.15
C LEU A 24 10.99 4.74 0.26
N ALA A 25 10.88 3.71 1.08
CA ALA A 25 11.89 2.70 1.32
C ALA A 25 11.29 1.33 1.01
N MET A 26 11.80 0.62 0.00
CA MET A 26 11.23 -0.62 -0.49
C MET A 26 12.28 -1.73 -0.57
N LEU A 27 12.08 -2.79 0.21
CA LEU A 27 12.90 -4.00 0.21
C LEU A 27 12.10 -5.13 -0.42
N ASN A 28 12.70 -5.86 -1.36
CA ASN A 28 12.08 -6.98 -2.07
C ASN A 28 12.81 -8.28 -1.74
N PHE A 29 12.08 -9.29 -1.31
CA PHE A 29 12.60 -10.59 -0.92
C PHE A 29 11.98 -11.66 -1.79
N VAL A 30 12.82 -12.54 -2.35
CA VAL A 30 12.34 -13.77 -2.99
C VAL A 30 11.74 -14.64 -1.90
N ILE A 31 10.57 -15.20 -2.16
CA ILE A 31 9.88 -16.10 -1.24
C ILE A 31 9.44 -17.37 -1.98
N ASP A 32 9.30 -18.46 -1.22
CA ASP A 32 8.67 -19.67 -1.70
C ASP A 32 7.18 -19.38 -2.02
N PRO A 33 6.72 -19.63 -3.26
CA PRO A 33 5.32 -19.44 -3.64
C PRO A 33 4.34 -20.17 -2.71
N GLU A 34 4.71 -21.34 -2.18
CA GLU A 34 3.82 -22.15 -1.32
C GLU A 34 3.39 -21.41 -0.05
N VAL A 35 4.27 -20.53 0.48
CA VAL A 35 3.97 -19.70 1.65
C VAL A 35 2.88 -18.67 1.35
N LEU A 36 2.74 -18.25 0.09
CA LEU A 36 1.78 -17.22 -0.33
C LEU A 36 0.43 -17.80 -0.76
N LEU A 37 0.38 -19.04 -1.25
CA LEU A 37 -0.83 -19.67 -1.78
C LEU A 37 -2.08 -19.51 -0.90
N PRO A 38 -2.02 -19.68 0.44
CA PRO A 38 -3.19 -19.52 1.31
C PRO A 38 -3.77 -18.10 1.33
N TYR A 39 -2.99 -17.10 0.91
CA TYR A 39 -3.37 -15.68 0.92
C TYR A 39 -3.79 -15.15 -0.46
N VAL A 40 -3.68 -15.96 -1.51
CA VAL A 40 -4.02 -15.54 -2.88
C VAL A 40 -5.54 -15.38 -3.01
N PRO A 41 -6.05 -14.18 -3.36
CA PRO A 41 -7.47 -13.97 -3.56
C PRO A 41 -8.03 -14.79 -4.72
N VAL A 42 -9.29 -15.22 -4.58
CA VAL A 42 -10.02 -15.93 -5.64
C VAL A 42 -10.05 -15.12 -6.93
N GLY A 43 -9.73 -15.78 -8.05
CA GLY A 43 -9.68 -15.15 -9.37
C GLY A 43 -8.41 -14.36 -9.63
N THR A 44 -7.36 -14.58 -8.82
CA THR A 44 -6.01 -14.07 -9.06
C THR A 44 -4.99 -15.20 -8.97
N GLU A 45 -3.82 -15.00 -9.58
CA GLU A 45 -2.68 -15.91 -9.56
C GLU A 45 -1.44 -15.15 -9.09
N LEU A 46 -0.43 -15.84 -8.55
CA LEU A 46 0.82 -15.19 -8.13
C LEU A 46 1.53 -14.58 -9.34
N ASP A 47 1.97 -13.31 -9.22
CA ASP A 47 2.78 -12.67 -10.25
C ASP A 47 4.24 -13.14 -10.13
N LEU A 48 4.82 -13.54 -11.26
CA LEU A 48 6.19 -14.04 -11.34
C LEU A 48 7.08 -13.03 -12.05
N TRP A 49 8.11 -12.58 -11.35
CA TRP A 49 9.19 -11.81 -11.96
C TRP A 49 10.41 -12.71 -12.15
N GLN A 50 10.79 -12.93 -13.41
CA GLN A 50 11.90 -13.83 -13.78
C GLN A 50 11.76 -15.24 -13.14
N GLY A 51 10.53 -15.77 -13.12
CA GLY A 51 10.22 -17.08 -12.55
C GLY A 51 10.22 -17.14 -11.02
N ARG A 52 10.29 -15.99 -10.32
CA ARG A 52 10.30 -15.92 -8.85
C ARG A 52 9.13 -15.11 -8.33
N THR A 53 8.63 -15.48 -7.16
CA THR A 53 7.68 -14.66 -6.39
C THR A 53 8.41 -13.78 -5.40
N TYR A 54 7.84 -12.61 -5.13
CA TYR A 54 8.41 -11.63 -4.24
C TYR A 54 7.41 -11.15 -3.20
N VAL A 55 7.91 -10.94 -1.99
CA VAL A 55 7.27 -10.13 -0.96
C VAL A 55 8.07 -8.84 -0.80
N SER A 56 7.36 -7.74 -0.63
CA SER A 56 7.97 -6.44 -0.37
C SER A 56 7.58 -5.93 1.02
N VAL A 57 8.56 -5.34 1.70
CA VAL A 57 8.34 -4.49 2.86
C VAL A 57 8.56 -3.05 2.40
N VAL A 58 7.52 -2.22 2.48
CA VAL A 58 7.53 -0.86 1.96
C VAL A 58 7.20 0.12 3.07
N GLY A 59 8.17 0.92 3.48
CA GLY A 59 8.00 2.01 4.45
C GLY A 59 7.92 3.36 3.75
N PHE A 60 6.99 4.21 4.15
CA PHE A 60 6.83 5.54 3.59
C PHE A 60 6.04 6.46 4.54
N GLN A 61 6.10 7.76 4.28
CA GLN A 61 5.31 8.76 5.00
C GLN A 61 4.12 9.20 4.15
N PHE A 62 2.91 9.07 4.70
CA PHE A 62 1.74 9.80 4.24
C PHE A 62 1.87 11.27 4.65
N VAL A 63 1.63 12.17 3.70
CA VAL A 63 1.76 13.62 3.89
C VAL A 63 0.54 14.32 3.31
N ASN A 64 -0.01 15.31 4.02
CA ASN A 64 -1.13 16.12 3.57
C ASN A 64 -2.42 15.34 3.27
N MET A 65 -2.72 14.31 4.07
CA MET A 65 -3.94 13.51 3.89
C MET A 65 -5.21 14.37 4.01
N LYS A 66 -6.08 14.27 3.00
CA LYS A 66 -7.43 14.87 2.97
C LYS A 66 -8.46 13.81 2.60
N MET A 67 -9.60 13.83 3.29
CA MET A 67 -10.78 13.05 2.93
C MET A 67 -11.85 13.99 2.39
N LEU A 68 -12.38 13.70 1.19
CA LEU A 68 -13.36 14.54 0.48
C LEU A 68 -12.91 16.01 0.38
N GLY A 69 -11.61 16.23 0.22
CA GLY A 69 -10.99 17.56 0.16
C GLY A 69 -10.73 18.24 1.51
N ILE A 70 -11.20 17.66 2.62
CA ILE A 70 -11.03 18.22 3.98
C ILE A 70 -9.77 17.60 4.62
N PRO A 71 -8.81 18.42 5.10
CA PRO A 71 -7.66 17.92 5.85
C PRO A 71 -8.08 17.11 7.07
N VAL A 72 -7.52 15.91 7.24
CA VAL A 72 -7.86 15.05 8.38
C VAL A 72 -7.06 15.51 9.60
N ALA A 73 -7.71 16.20 10.53
CA ALA A 73 -7.07 16.69 11.74
C ALA A 73 -6.40 15.52 12.51
N LEU A 74 -5.18 15.75 13.02
CA LEU A 74 -4.35 14.79 13.78
C LEU A 74 -3.86 13.54 13.01
N HIS A 75 -4.26 13.39 11.74
CA HIS A 75 -3.96 12.23 10.87
C HIS A 75 -3.41 12.64 9.51
N ARG A 76 -3.00 13.90 9.38
CA ARG A 76 -2.54 14.49 8.13
C ARG A 76 -1.15 13.99 7.70
N HIS A 77 -0.34 13.57 8.67
CA HIS A 77 1.02 13.08 8.49
C HIS A 77 1.25 11.87 9.39
N PHE A 78 1.74 10.77 8.83
CA PHE A 78 2.10 9.54 9.56
C PHE A 78 2.95 8.60 8.69
N GLU A 79 3.72 7.73 9.32
CA GLU A 79 4.37 6.60 8.66
C GLU A 79 3.48 5.36 8.53
N GLU A 80 3.71 4.62 7.45
CA GLU A 80 3.09 3.34 7.17
C GLU A 80 4.14 2.34 6.66
N VAL A 81 3.99 1.07 7.04
CA VAL A 81 4.77 -0.05 6.53
C VAL A 81 3.85 -1.12 5.98
N ASN A 82 4.04 -1.45 4.71
CA ASN A 82 3.22 -2.42 3.99
C ASN A 82 4.03 -3.69 3.73
N LEU A 83 3.50 -4.82 4.20
CA LEU A 83 3.94 -6.15 3.83
C LEU A 83 3.01 -6.67 2.75
N ARG A 84 3.52 -6.80 1.53
CA ARG A 84 2.70 -7.12 0.35
C ARG A 84 3.36 -8.11 -0.60
N PHE A 85 2.55 -8.81 -1.38
CA PHE A 85 3.00 -9.61 -2.52
C PHE A 85 2.20 -9.25 -3.77
N TYR A 86 2.56 -9.86 -4.89
CA TYR A 86 2.07 -9.49 -6.22
C TYR A 86 1.21 -10.59 -6.82
N VAL A 87 0.11 -10.18 -7.46
CA VAL A 87 -0.82 -11.07 -8.15
C VAL A 87 -1.17 -10.53 -9.53
N ILE A 88 -1.61 -11.42 -10.40
CA ILE A 88 -2.19 -11.11 -11.70
C ILE A 88 -3.62 -11.62 -11.77
N ARG A 89 -4.42 -10.97 -12.61
CA ARG A 89 -5.78 -11.41 -12.95
C ARG A 89 -6.01 -11.26 -14.43
N GLN A 90 -6.44 -12.34 -15.08
CA GLN A 90 -6.94 -12.28 -16.44
C GLN A 90 -8.35 -11.66 -16.44
N THR A 91 -8.54 -10.63 -17.26
CA THR A 91 -9.84 -9.99 -17.49
C THR A 91 -10.18 -10.00 -18.98
N PRO A 92 -11.45 -9.77 -19.39
CA PRO A 92 -11.80 -9.61 -20.80
C PRO A 92 -10.99 -8.52 -21.51
N ASP A 93 -10.57 -7.48 -20.76
CA ASP A 93 -9.77 -6.37 -21.28
C ASP A 93 -8.25 -6.65 -21.23
N GLY A 94 -7.84 -7.85 -20.81
CA GLY A 94 -6.44 -8.27 -20.72
C GLY A 94 -5.94 -8.56 -19.30
N LEU A 95 -4.63 -8.76 -19.18
CA LEU A 95 -3.95 -9.08 -17.93
C LEU A 95 -3.83 -7.83 -17.04
N ARG A 96 -4.32 -7.91 -15.80
CA ARG A 96 -4.19 -6.85 -14.79
C ARG A 96 -3.25 -7.29 -13.68
N ARG A 97 -2.37 -6.40 -13.23
CA ARG A 97 -1.50 -6.62 -12.07
C ARG A 97 -2.10 -6.00 -10.82
N GLY A 98 -1.92 -6.67 -9.70
CA GLY A 98 -2.39 -6.26 -8.39
C GLY A 98 -1.35 -6.52 -7.31
N VAL A 99 -1.59 -5.93 -6.15
CA VAL A 99 -0.86 -6.22 -4.93
C VAL A 99 -1.84 -6.74 -3.89
N VAL A 100 -1.38 -7.66 -3.06
CA VAL A 100 -2.12 -8.16 -1.91
C VAL A 100 -1.38 -7.74 -0.66
N PHE A 101 -2.05 -6.99 0.21
CA PHE A 101 -1.50 -6.56 1.48
C PHE A 101 -1.71 -7.65 2.53
N LEU A 102 -0.62 -8.31 2.93
CA LEU A 102 -0.63 -9.25 4.05
C LEU A 102 -0.83 -8.50 5.37
N ARG A 103 -0.15 -7.36 5.51
CA ARG A 103 -0.27 -6.44 6.63
C ARG A 103 -0.01 -5.01 6.19
N GLU A 104 -0.76 -4.09 6.77
CA GLU A 104 -0.52 -2.65 6.67
C GLU A 104 -0.37 -2.13 8.10
N ILE A 105 0.84 -1.72 8.46
CA ILE A 105 1.20 -1.28 9.80
C ILE A 105 1.23 0.24 9.80
N THR A 106 0.39 0.85 10.63
CA THR A 106 0.28 2.30 10.74
C THR A 106 0.20 2.75 12.19
N THR A 107 0.60 3.99 12.48
CA THR A 107 0.40 4.61 13.81
C THR A 107 -1.04 5.03 14.07
N LYS A 108 -1.86 5.10 13.02
CA LYS A 108 -3.12 5.83 13.03
C LYS A 108 -4.35 4.92 13.01
N TRP A 109 -4.98 4.78 14.17
CA TRP A 109 -6.18 3.96 14.35
C TRP A 109 -7.36 4.42 13.48
N LEU A 110 -7.49 5.72 13.15
CA LEU A 110 -8.58 6.22 12.32
C LEU A 110 -8.51 5.71 10.87
N VAL A 111 -7.30 5.51 10.34
CA VAL A 111 -7.08 4.87 9.03
C VAL A 111 -7.47 3.39 9.10
N SER A 112 -7.08 2.70 10.18
CA SER A 112 -7.48 1.30 10.39
C SER A 112 -9.00 1.13 10.56
N LEU A 113 -9.70 2.11 11.13
CA LEU A 113 -11.16 2.07 11.32
C LEU A 113 -11.90 2.21 9.98
N VAL A 114 -11.48 3.16 9.14
CA VAL A 114 -12.06 3.39 7.80
C VAL A 114 -11.70 2.24 6.85
N ALA A 115 -10.45 1.76 6.87
CA ALA A 115 -10.02 0.64 6.04
C ALA A 115 -10.74 -0.67 6.38
N ARG A 116 -10.97 -0.96 7.66
CA ARG A 116 -11.75 -2.14 8.09
C ARG A 116 -13.23 -2.05 7.71
N TRP A 117 -13.81 -0.85 7.68
CA TRP A 117 -15.22 -0.65 7.32
C TRP A 117 -15.47 -0.66 5.81
N PHE A 118 -14.51 -0.24 4.98
CA PHE A 118 -14.71 -0.09 3.53
C PHE A 118 -13.91 -1.05 2.66
N TYR A 119 -12.73 -1.54 3.10
CA TYR A 119 -11.77 -2.22 2.22
C TYR A 119 -11.41 -3.66 2.64
N ASN A 120 -11.85 -4.14 3.82
CA ASN A 120 -11.54 -5.49 4.34
C ASN A 120 -10.04 -5.83 4.37
N GLU A 121 -9.20 -4.81 4.56
CA GLU A 121 -7.74 -4.93 4.57
C GLU A 121 -7.19 -5.19 5.98
N ASN A 122 -6.08 -5.95 6.07
CA ASN A 122 -5.45 -6.38 7.32
C ASN A 122 -4.60 -5.28 7.97
N TYR A 123 -5.23 -4.15 8.28
CA TYR A 123 -4.60 -3.04 8.99
C TYR A 123 -4.34 -3.41 10.45
N VAL A 124 -3.10 -3.18 10.91
CA VAL A 124 -2.70 -3.32 12.30
C VAL A 124 -2.12 -2.00 12.80
N THR A 125 -2.73 -1.45 13.85
CA THR A 125 -2.18 -0.27 14.51
C THR A 125 -1.09 -0.68 15.49
N MET A 126 0.11 -0.14 15.31
CA MET A 126 1.25 -0.36 16.21
C MET A 126 1.93 0.97 16.54
N PRO A 127 2.60 1.10 17.70
CA PRO A 127 3.56 2.18 17.91
C PRO A 127 4.64 2.10 16.82
N MET A 128 4.87 3.20 16.13
CA MET A 128 5.92 3.32 15.12
C MET A 128 6.76 4.57 15.34
N ARG A 129 7.93 4.58 14.73
CA ARG A 129 8.82 5.74 14.63
C ARG A 129 9.57 5.68 13.30
N HIS A 130 10.08 6.82 12.87
CA HIS A 130 10.91 6.92 11.67
C HIS A 130 12.12 7.81 11.92
N ARG A 131 13.16 7.61 11.13
CA ARG A 131 14.31 8.51 11.03
C ARG A 131 14.60 8.76 9.55
N ILE A 132 14.41 10.01 9.13
CA ILE A 132 14.67 10.46 7.77
C ILE A 132 15.81 11.47 7.80
N GLU A 133 16.88 11.17 7.07
CA GLU A 133 18.04 12.05 6.89
C GLU A 133 18.41 12.06 5.39
N SER A 134 19.37 12.89 4.98
CA SER A 134 19.83 12.88 3.59
C SER A 134 20.37 11.49 3.23
N GLY A 135 19.74 10.85 2.25
CA GLY A 135 20.08 9.49 1.81
C GLY A 135 19.67 8.37 2.78
N LEU A 136 18.98 8.64 3.90
CA LEU A 136 18.53 7.62 4.86
C LEU A 136 17.02 7.66 5.04
N ALA A 137 16.39 6.49 4.93
CA ALA A 137 15.02 6.27 5.33
C ALA A 137 14.92 5.04 6.24
N GLU A 138 14.52 5.25 7.49
CA GLU A 138 14.33 4.21 8.49
C GLU A 138 12.92 4.28 9.08
N TYR A 139 12.28 3.11 9.19
CA TYR A 139 10.95 2.94 9.73
C TYR A 139 10.94 1.76 10.70
N GLU A 140 10.44 1.98 11.92
CA GLU A 140 10.39 0.96 12.97
C GLU A 140 8.98 0.85 13.57
N TRP A 141 8.61 -0.35 13.99
CA TRP A 141 7.34 -0.66 14.65
C TRP A 141 7.55 -1.61 15.84
N TRP A 142 6.73 -1.45 16.88
CA TRP A 142 6.78 -2.27 18.09
C TRP A 142 5.97 -3.56 17.93
N HIS A 143 6.65 -4.71 18.02
CA HIS A 143 6.00 -6.03 17.94
C HIS A 143 6.80 -7.07 18.72
N GLY A 144 6.12 -7.86 19.56
CA GLY A 144 6.75 -8.93 20.34
C GLY A 144 7.76 -8.43 21.37
N SER A 145 7.41 -7.37 22.11
CA SER A 145 8.26 -6.74 23.13
C SER A 145 9.61 -6.19 22.62
N ARG A 146 9.70 -5.91 21.32
CA ARG A 146 10.88 -5.30 20.70
C ARG A 146 10.50 -4.37 19.54
N TRP A 147 11.42 -3.47 19.20
CA TRP A 147 11.37 -2.72 17.94
C TRP A 147 11.85 -3.60 16.79
N ASN A 148 11.10 -3.61 15.70
CA ASN A 148 11.48 -4.21 14.41
C ASN A 148 11.46 -3.08 13.39
N GLY A 149 12.24 -3.17 12.30
CA GLY A 149 12.29 -2.07 11.35
C GLY A 149 12.89 -2.43 10.01
N LEU A 150 12.80 -1.48 9.09
CA LEU A 150 13.50 -1.46 7.82
C LEU A 150 14.31 -0.15 7.72
N SER A 151 15.51 -0.24 7.16
CA SER A 151 16.38 0.91 6.93
C SER A 151 17.02 0.78 5.56
N LEU A 152 17.02 1.89 4.81
CA LEU A 152 17.66 2.01 3.52
C LEU A 152 18.54 3.24 3.51
N ARG A 153 19.80 3.05 3.12
CA ARG A 153 20.76 4.12 2.86
C ARG A 153 21.14 4.12 1.39
N VAL A 154 21.11 5.29 0.78
CA VAL A 154 21.60 5.54 -0.58
C VAL A 154 22.86 6.38 -0.44
N ASP A 155 23.95 5.87 -1.01
CA ASP A 155 25.25 6.55 -1.08
C ASP A 155 25.33 7.52 -2.27
#